data_AF-A0A3Q0L1E5-F1
#
_entry.id   AF-A0A3Q0L1E5-F1
#
_cell.length_a   1.000
_cell.length_b   1.000
_cell.length_c   1.000
_cell.angle_alpha   90.00
_cell.angle_beta   90.00
_cell.angle_gamma   90.00
#
_symmetry.space_group_name_H-M   'P 1'
#
loop_
_entity.id
_entity.type
_entity.pdbx_description
1 polymer ?
#
loop_
_entity_poly.entity_id
_entity_poly.type
_entity_poly.pdbx_seq_one_letter_code
_entity_poly.pdbx_strand_id
1 'polypeptide(L)'
;MEHKAYFTRTVLDEMKKLERDVIDSVYKHFVQPINFNGLTPPDELRGKYKPSWKMKTPEHKRTAFQNTFLEDAENKRQYHYHFGYKMYSDGKDPEFPGDESAGILHTRIDVSKAVTEHVILEVCLKHPSPFKYPFFRADDLAVRS
;
A
#
# COMPACT_ATOMS: atom_id res chain seq x y z
N MET A 1 -3.58 0.26 19.95
CA MET A 1 -4.50 0.43 18.80
C MET A 1 -4.39 -0.84 17.99
N GLU A 2 -5.50 -1.47 17.64
CA GLU A 2 -5.49 -2.72 16.89
C GLU A 2 -5.34 -2.43 15.39
N HIS A 3 -4.52 -3.20 14.68
CA HIS A 3 -4.36 -3.05 13.23
C HIS A 3 -5.03 -4.22 12.51
N LYS A 4 -5.73 -3.92 11.41
CA LYS A 4 -6.39 -4.91 10.55
C LYS A 4 -6.14 -4.61 9.08
N ALA A 5 -5.90 -5.63 8.29
CA ALA A 5 -5.84 -5.57 6.84
C ALA A 5 -7.12 -6.15 6.24
N TYR A 6 -7.75 -5.40 5.34
CA TYR A 6 -8.95 -5.82 4.63
C TYR A 6 -8.79 -5.67 3.13
N PHE A 7 -9.61 -6.40 2.39
CA PHE A 7 -9.72 -6.29 0.94
C PHE A 7 -11.05 -5.63 0.57
N THR A 8 -11.09 -4.93 -0.55
CA THR A 8 -12.36 -4.57 -1.18
C THR A 8 -12.90 -5.75 -1.99
N ARG A 9 -14.18 -5.73 -2.32
CA ARG A 9 -14.79 -6.78 -3.18
C ARG A 9 -14.07 -6.85 -4.54
N THR A 10 -13.79 -5.69 -5.13
CA THR A 10 -13.05 -5.56 -6.39
C THR A 10 -11.72 -6.30 -6.34
N VAL A 11 -10.91 -6.06 -5.30
CA VAL A 11 -9.61 -6.71 -5.16
C VAL A 11 -9.75 -8.22 -4.98
N LEU A 12 -10.72 -8.68 -4.18
CA LEU A 12 -10.96 -10.12 -4.02
C LEU A 12 -11.27 -10.81 -5.35
N ASP A 13 -12.04 -10.17 -6.23
CA ASP A 13 -12.35 -10.72 -7.54
C ASP A 13 -11.17 -10.66 -8.52
N GLU A 14 -10.30 -9.66 -8.40
CA GLU A 14 -9.05 -9.57 -9.15
C GLU A 14 -8.03 -10.62 -8.69
N MET A 15 -7.91 -10.85 -7.38
CA MET A 15 -6.99 -11.82 -6.81
C MET A 15 -7.24 -13.24 -7.32
N LYS A 16 -8.50 -13.60 -7.62
CA LYS A 16 -8.85 -14.91 -8.22
C LYS A 16 -8.18 -15.15 -9.59
N LYS A 17 -7.73 -14.08 -10.25
CA LYS A 17 -7.10 -14.12 -11.58
C LYS A 17 -5.57 -14.03 -11.52
N LEU A 18 -5.01 -13.81 -10.33
CA LEU A 18 -3.57 -13.72 -10.13
C LEU A 18 -2.94 -15.10 -9.99
N GLU A 19 -1.64 -15.19 -10.28
CA GLU A 19 -0.86 -16.38 -10.00
C GLU A 19 -0.82 -16.64 -8.49
N ARG A 20 -0.77 -17.92 -8.12
CA ARG A 20 -0.89 -18.34 -6.71
C ARG A 20 0.25 -17.82 -5.84
N ASP A 21 1.45 -17.75 -6.40
CA ASP A 21 2.64 -17.21 -5.74
C ASP A 21 2.49 -15.73 -5.35
N VAL A 22 1.82 -14.92 -6.18
CA VAL A 22 1.48 -13.53 -5.88
C VAL A 22 0.54 -13.46 -4.68
N ILE A 23 -0.53 -14.26 -4.71
CA ILE A 23 -1.52 -14.32 -3.62
C ILE A 23 -0.85 -14.74 -2.31
N ASP A 24 -0.05 -15.81 -2.35
CA ASP A 24 0.69 -16.33 -1.21
C ASP A 24 1.68 -15.27 -0.67
N SER A 25 2.30 -14.49 -1.56
CA SER A 25 3.21 -13.40 -1.18
C SER A 25 2.48 -12.23 -0.51
N VAL A 26 1.31 -11.81 -1.02
CA VAL A 26 0.48 -10.77 -0.37
C VAL A 26 0.06 -11.25 1.02
N TYR A 27 -0.39 -12.50 1.13
CA TYR A 27 -0.80 -13.06 2.40
C TYR A 27 0.36 -13.10 3.40
N LYS A 28 1.48 -13.73 3.02
CA LYS A 28 2.65 -13.91 3.88
C LYS A 28 3.28 -12.60 4.37
N HIS A 29 3.33 -11.58 3.51
CA HIS A 29 4.09 -10.36 3.80
C HIS A 29 3.24 -9.19 4.29
N PHE A 30 1.91 -9.24 4.16
CA PHE A 30 1.05 -8.13 4.56
C PHE A 30 -0.13 -8.59 5.44
N VAL A 31 -0.94 -9.54 4.97
CA VAL A 31 -2.15 -9.96 5.69
C VAL A 31 -1.82 -10.73 6.95
N GLN A 32 -0.96 -11.76 6.86
CA GLN A 32 -0.58 -12.60 7.98
C GLN A 32 0.08 -11.80 9.11
N PRO A 33 1.08 -10.93 8.82
CA PRO A 33 1.71 -10.13 9.86
C PRO A 33 0.74 -9.19 10.59
N ILE A 34 -0.17 -8.53 9.88
CA ILE A 34 -1.12 -7.58 10.48
C ILE A 34 -2.24 -8.33 11.24
N ASN A 35 -2.95 -9.23 10.56
CA ASN A 35 -4.18 -9.80 11.11
C ASN A 35 -3.95 -10.91 12.14
N PHE A 36 -2.84 -11.63 12.06
CA PHE A 36 -2.60 -12.83 12.86
C PHE A 36 -1.37 -12.72 13.78
N ASN A 37 -0.35 -11.97 13.38
CA ASN A 37 0.83 -11.76 14.22
C ASN A 37 0.75 -10.47 15.05
N GLY A 38 -0.28 -9.64 14.83
CA GLY A 38 -0.52 -8.41 15.58
C GLY A 38 0.48 -7.29 15.30
N LEU A 39 1.17 -7.33 14.15
CA LEU A 39 2.11 -6.26 13.79
C LEU A 39 1.37 -4.96 13.49
N THR A 40 2.01 -3.85 13.83
CA THR A 40 1.53 -2.48 13.70
C THR A 40 2.36 -1.74 12.64
N PRO A 41 1.88 -1.68 11.38
CA PRO A 41 2.60 -0.98 10.33
C PRO A 41 2.65 0.55 10.58
N PRO A 42 3.62 1.27 9.98
CA PRO A 42 4.54 0.78 8.94
C PRO A 42 5.81 0.11 9.45
N ASP A 43 6.28 0.43 10.66
CA ASP A 43 7.65 0.15 11.11
C ASP A 43 7.93 -1.34 11.36
N GLU A 44 6.88 -2.12 11.65
CA GLU A 44 7.01 -3.55 11.94
C GLU A 44 6.92 -4.43 10.70
N LEU A 45 6.57 -3.87 9.53
CA LEU A 45 6.59 -4.60 8.27
C LEU A 45 7.96 -4.50 7.62
N ARG A 46 8.48 -5.64 7.13
CA ARG A 46 9.78 -5.65 6.41
C ARG A 46 9.70 -5.00 5.02
N GLY A 47 8.52 -4.96 4.42
CA GLY A 47 8.32 -4.31 3.13
C GLY A 47 8.24 -2.81 3.27
N LYS A 48 8.60 -2.08 2.20
CA LYS A 48 8.51 -0.62 2.19
C LYS A 48 7.05 -0.17 2.20
N TYR A 49 6.62 0.48 3.27
CA TYR A 49 5.27 1.07 3.38
C TYR A 49 5.34 2.60 3.39
N LYS A 50 4.83 3.24 2.33
CA LYS A 50 5.03 4.67 2.12
C LYS A 50 3.72 5.40 1.77
N PRO A 51 3.50 6.61 2.32
CA PRO A 51 2.41 7.49 1.87
C PRO A 51 2.58 7.88 0.40
N SER A 52 1.50 7.83 -0.37
CA SER A 52 1.53 8.14 -1.81
C SER A 52 1.78 9.61 -2.11
N TRP A 53 1.66 10.50 -1.10
CA TRP A 53 1.93 11.93 -1.21
C TRP A 53 3.36 12.35 -0.83
N LYS A 54 4.22 11.42 -0.39
CA LYS A 54 5.62 11.72 -0.02
C LYS A 54 6.52 11.78 -1.26
N MET A 55 6.90 12.99 -1.66
CA MET A 55 7.77 13.25 -2.80
C MET A 55 9.05 14.02 -2.40
N LYS A 56 10.22 13.56 -2.88
CA LYS A 56 11.52 14.22 -2.63
C LYS A 56 11.64 15.60 -3.30
N THR A 57 10.92 15.84 -4.40
CA THR A 57 10.93 17.12 -5.10
C THR A 57 10.30 18.20 -4.21
N PRO A 58 11.00 19.34 -3.97
CA PRO A 58 10.45 20.47 -3.22
C PRO A 58 9.19 21.02 -3.88
N GLU A 59 8.24 21.51 -3.08
CA GLU A 59 6.93 21.98 -3.55
C GLU A 59 7.02 23.04 -4.66
N HIS A 60 7.91 24.01 -4.53
CA HIS A 60 8.14 25.07 -5.53
C HIS A 60 8.68 24.56 -6.89
N LYS A 61 9.10 23.29 -6.97
CA LYS A 61 9.56 22.63 -8.21
C LYS A 61 8.54 21.62 -8.75
N ARG A 62 7.38 21.47 -8.09
CA ARG A 62 6.33 20.55 -8.53
C ARG A 62 5.45 21.24 -9.56
N THR A 63 5.01 20.46 -10.54
CA THR A 63 3.96 20.87 -11.47
C THR A 63 2.61 20.94 -10.74
N ALA A 64 1.66 21.73 -11.27
CA ALA A 64 0.30 21.79 -10.71
C ALA A 64 -0.34 20.39 -10.61
N PHE A 65 -0.16 19.57 -11.65
CA PHE A 65 -0.61 18.16 -11.64
C PHE A 65 -0.05 17.37 -10.45
N GLN A 66 1.24 17.51 -10.17
CA GLN A 66 1.86 16.82 -9.03
C GLN A 66 1.27 17.29 -7.71
N ASN A 67 1.07 18.59 -7.51
CA ASN A 67 0.47 19.09 -6.27
C ASN A 67 -0.95 18.54 -6.08
N THR A 68 -1.81 18.64 -7.09
CA THR A 68 -3.17 18.09 -7.03
C THR A 68 -3.17 16.58 -6.80
N PHE A 69 -2.26 15.84 -7.43
CA PHE A 69 -2.13 14.40 -7.22
C PHE A 69 -1.78 14.06 -5.77
N LEU A 70 -0.80 14.76 -5.18
CA LEU A 70 -0.34 14.51 -3.81
C LEU A 70 -1.42 14.93 -2.80
N GLU A 71 -2.09 16.07 -3.03
CA GLU A 71 -3.22 16.53 -2.20
C GLU A 71 -4.38 15.53 -2.19
N ASP A 72 -4.81 15.03 -3.36
CA ASP A 72 -5.88 14.03 -3.42
C ASP A 72 -5.47 12.71 -2.75
N ALA A 73 -4.21 12.29 -2.92
CA ALA A 73 -3.67 11.10 -2.26
C ALA A 73 -3.64 11.24 -0.72
N GLU A 74 -3.26 12.41 -0.22
CA GLU A 74 -3.23 12.70 1.22
C GLU A 74 -4.64 12.76 1.81
N ASN A 75 -5.55 13.48 1.15
CA ASN A 75 -6.96 13.59 1.55
C ASN A 75 -7.63 12.20 1.65
N LYS A 76 -7.30 11.31 0.71
CA LYS A 76 -7.80 9.93 0.67
C LYS A 76 -6.93 8.94 1.43
N ARG A 77 -5.92 9.40 2.18
CA ARG A 77 -5.01 8.59 2.99
C ARG A 77 -4.48 7.37 2.22
N GLN A 78 -4.00 7.61 1.01
CA GLN A 78 -3.50 6.59 0.10
C GLN A 78 -2.03 6.28 0.37
N TYR A 79 -1.73 5.00 0.51
CA TYR A 79 -0.38 4.48 0.74
C TYR A 79 -0.09 3.37 -0.25
N HIS A 80 1.18 3.03 -0.38
CA HIS A 80 1.60 1.84 -1.08
C HIS A 80 2.54 0.99 -0.24
N TYR A 81 2.30 -0.32 -0.25
CA TYR A 81 3.14 -1.31 0.41
C TYR A 81 3.81 -2.21 -0.63
N HIS A 82 5.12 -2.33 -0.55
CA HIS A 82 5.91 -3.21 -1.39
C HIS A 82 5.90 -4.63 -0.81
N PHE A 83 5.30 -5.60 -1.52
CA PHE A 83 5.12 -6.98 -1.05
C PHE A 83 5.91 -8.03 -1.83
N GLY A 84 6.36 -9.08 -1.14
CA GLY A 84 7.38 -9.99 -1.67
C GLY A 84 8.75 -9.33 -1.61
N TYR A 85 9.81 -10.11 -1.48
CA TYR A 85 11.17 -9.58 -1.39
C TYR A 85 11.96 -10.02 -2.62
N LYS A 86 12.53 -9.05 -3.32
CA LYS A 86 13.62 -9.24 -4.27
C LYS A 86 14.86 -8.63 -3.62
N MET A 87 15.92 -9.43 -3.47
CA MET A 87 17.21 -8.90 -3.06
C MET A 87 17.79 -8.08 -4.23
N TYR A 88 17.50 -6.79 -4.27
CA TYR A 88 18.25 -5.83 -5.09
C TYR A 88 18.98 -4.86 -4.16
N SER A 89 20.22 -4.54 -4.51
CA SER A 89 21.07 -3.59 -3.79
C SER A 89 20.70 -2.12 -4.05
N ASP A 90 19.87 -1.86 -5.05
CA ASP A 90 19.73 -0.55 -5.69
C ASP A 90 18.35 0.07 -5.45
N GLY A 91 18.04 0.38 -4.17
CA GLY A 91 16.74 0.95 -3.83
C GLY A 91 16.59 1.53 -2.43
N LYS A 92 17.69 1.86 -1.74
CA LYS A 92 17.64 2.32 -0.34
C LYS A 92 16.99 3.71 -0.24
N ASP A 93 15.72 3.74 0.18
CA ASP A 93 15.04 4.96 0.62
C ASP A 93 15.20 5.09 2.14
N PRO A 94 16.08 5.96 2.65
CA PRO A 94 16.36 6.05 4.08
C PRO A 94 15.15 6.53 4.89
N GLU A 95 14.19 7.20 4.25
CA GLU A 95 12.97 7.67 4.92
C GLU A 95 11.94 6.54 5.10
N PHE A 96 11.96 5.55 4.22
CA PHE A 96 11.03 4.42 4.22
C PHE A 96 11.83 3.14 3.96
N PRO A 97 12.43 2.57 5.02
CA PRO A 97 13.23 1.37 4.89
C PRO A 97 12.36 0.18 4.49
N GLY A 98 12.97 -0.79 3.80
CA GLY A 98 12.32 -2.02 3.41
C GLY A 98 13.01 -2.66 2.21
N ASP A 99 12.75 -3.95 2.01
CA ASP A 99 13.28 -4.70 0.87
C ASP A 99 12.47 -4.38 -0.42
N GLU A 100 13.11 -4.42 -1.59
CA GLU A 100 12.42 -4.29 -2.88
C GLU A 100 11.53 -5.50 -3.16
N SER A 101 10.52 -5.36 -4.04
CA SER A 101 9.37 -6.26 -4.01
C SER A 101 8.94 -6.92 -5.32
N ALA A 102 8.07 -7.91 -5.20
CA ALA A 102 7.41 -8.58 -6.33
C ALA A 102 6.26 -7.74 -6.91
N GLY A 103 5.71 -6.81 -6.12
CA GLY A 103 4.71 -5.84 -6.53
C GLY A 103 4.37 -4.84 -5.44
N ILE A 104 3.31 -4.08 -5.68
CA ILE A 104 2.77 -3.05 -4.80
C ILE A 104 1.33 -3.37 -4.41
N LEU A 105 0.99 -3.20 -3.14
CA LEU A 105 -0.38 -3.04 -2.69
C LEU A 105 -0.67 -1.55 -2.59
N HIS A 106 -1.65 -1.05 -3.35
CA HIS A 106 -2.20 0.28 -3.10
C HIS A 106 -3.26 0.17 -2.01
N THR A 107 -3.14 0.97 -0.96
CA THR A 107 -3.97 0.85 0.24
C THR A 107 -4.52 2.20 0.68
N ARG A 108 -5.69 2.20 1.31
CA ARG A 108 -6.19 3.32 2.14
C ARG A 108 -6.04 2.97 3.62
N ILE A 109 -5.75 3.96 4.46
CA ILE A 109 -5.78 3.79 5.92
C ILE A 109 -7.01 4.50 6.52
N ASP A 110 -7.91 3.71 7.09
CA ASP A 110 -9.07 4.19 7.85
C ASP A 110 -8.76 4.08 9.36
N VAL A 111 -9.00 5.15 10.12
CA VAL A 111 -8.67 5.18 11.57
C VAL A 111 -9.92 5.45 12.38
N SER A 112 -10.22 4.54 13.30
CA SER A 112 -11.24 4.68 14.34
C SER A 112 -10.59 4.78 15.73
N LYS A 113 -11.38 4.99 16.80
CA LYS A 113 -10.85 5.12 18.17
C LYS A 113 -10.02 3.91 18.63
N ALA A 114 -10.34 2.71 18.15
CA ALA A 114 -9.70 1.47 18.61
C ALA A 114 -8.90 0.76 17.51
N VAL A 115 -9.25 0.97 16.24
CA VAL A 115 -8.76 0.16 15.11
C VAL A 115 -8.20 1.05 13.99
N THR A 116 -7.02 0.68 13.48
CA THR A 116 -6.44 1.15 12.22
C THR A 116 -6.64 0.09 11.15
N GLU A 117 -7.40 0.42 10.11
CA GLU A 117 -7.71 -0.48 9.01
C GLU A 117 -6.86 -0.14 7.78
N HIS A 118 -6.11 -1.11 7.28
CA HIS A 118 -5.34 -1.06 6.05
C HIS A 118 -6.16 -1.73 4.93
N VAL A 119 -6.89 -0.94 4.17
CA VAL A 119 -7.78 -1.41 3.10
C VAL A 119 -7.03 -1.51 1.79
N ILE A 120 -6.90 -2.70 1.23
CA ILE A 120 -6.22 -2.97 -0.04
C ILE A 120 -7.18 -2.67 -1.19
N LEU A 121 -6.76 -1.78 -2.09
CA LEU A 121 -7.55 -1.24 -3.20
C LEU A 121 -7.11 -1.73 -4.58
N GLU A 122 -5.83 -2.11 -4.72
CA GLU A 122 -5.27 -2.68 -5.95
C GLU A 122 -4.00 -3.49 -5.62
N VAL A 123 -3.82 -4.63 -6.29
CA VAL A 123 -2.54 -5.38 -6.32
C VAL A 123 -1.86 -5.11 -7.66
N CYS A 124 -0.77 -4.35 -7.64
CA CYS A 124 -0.09 -3.88 -8.84
C CYS A 124 1.26 -4.59 -9.04
N LEU A 125 1.35 -5.46 -10.05
CA LEU A 125 2.57 -6.23 -10.37
C LEU A 125 3.57 -5.49 -11.27
N LYS A 126 3.08 -4.45 -11.96
CA LYS A 126 3.93 -3.56 -12.74
C LYS A 126 4.17 -2.33 -11.87
N HIS A 127 5.34 -1.70 -11.97
CA HIS A 127 5.60 -0.41 -11.34
C HIS A 127 5.45 0.73 -12.37
N PRO A 128 4.27 1.01 -12.98
CA PRO A 128 4.18 2.10 -13.92
C PRO A 128 3.97 3.40 -13.13
N SER A 129 4.96 4.29 -13.22
CA SER A 129 4.95 5.65 -12.69
C SER A 129 4.97 5.78 -11.15
N PRO A 130 5.74 6.75 -10.61
CA PRO A 130 5.61 7.15 -9.20
C PRO A 130 4.28 7.86 -8.91
N PHE A 131 3.52 8.26 -9.93
CA PHE A 131 2.21 8.91 -9.83
C PHE A 131 1.10 7.94 -10.19
N LYS A 132 0.91 6.90 -9.37
CA LYS A 132 -0.18 5.95 -9.52
C LYS A 132 -0.79 5.59 -8.16
N TYR A 133 -2.11 5.74 -8.05
CA TYR A 133 -2.97 5.07 -7.08
C TYR A 133 -4.36 4.87 -7.73
N PRO A 134 -5.20 3.95 -7.21
CA PRO A 134 -6.46 3.61 -7.86
C PRO A 134 -7.54 4.66 -7.56
N PHE A 135 -7.48 5.80 -8.25
CA PHE A 135 -8.40 6.94 -8.09
C PHE A 135 -9.88 6.54 -7.98
N PHE A 136 -10.36 5.72 -8.92
CA PHE A 136 -11.77 5.30 -8.99
C PHE A 136 -12.19 4.31 -7.91
N ARG A 137 -11.22 3.77 -7.16
CA ARG A 137 -11.43 2.78 -6.10
C ARG A 137 -11.06 3.33 -4.73
N ALA A 138 -10.68 4.61 -4.65
CA ALA A 138 -10.19 5.22 -3.43
C ALA A 138 -11.22 5.16 -2.29
N ASP A 139 -12.51 5.06 -2.64
CA ASP A 139 -13.66 5.01 -1.73
C ASP A 139 -14.34 3.63 -1.69
N ASP A 140 -13.74 2.60 -2.31
CA ASP A 140 -14.28 1.24 -2.28
C ASP A 140 -14.45 0.76 -0.82
N LEU A 141 -15.54 0.03 -0.58
CA LEU A 141 -15.85 -0.51 0.74
C LEU A 141 -15.01 -1.74 1.05
N ALA A 142 -14.42 -1.74 2.24
CA ALA A 142 -13.75 -2.90 2.81
C ALA A 142 -14.76 -4.02 3.13
N VAL A 143 -14.39 -5.26 2.79
CA VAL A 143 -15.11 -6.45 3.21
C VAL A 143 -14.65 -6.83 4.60
N ARG A 144 -15.45 -6.47 5.61
CA ARG A 144 -15.25 -6.84 7.02
C ARG A 144 -16.05 -8.12 7.27
N SER A 145 -15.34 -9.20 7.60
CA SER A 145 -15.92 -10.50 7.95
C SER A 145 -15.91 -10.71 9.46
#